data_AF-A0A950TIL3-F1
#
_entry.id   AF-A0A950TIL3-F1
#
_cell.length_a   1.000
_cell.length_b   1.000
_cell.length_c   1.000
_cell.angle_alpha   90.00
_cell.angle_beta   90.00
_cell.angle_gamma   90.00
#
_symmetry.space_group_name_H-M   'P 1'
#
loop_
_entity.id
_entity.type
_entity.pdbx_description
1 polymer ?
#
loop_
_entity_poly.entity_id
_entity_poly.type
_entity_poly.pdbx_seq_one_letter_code
_entity_poly.pdbx_strand_id
1 'polypeptide(L)' 'MLKLHPSADISIRRSGGGVFEIRVDGRLAFSKKATGRFPSNEEIVGCLS' A
#
# COMPACT_ATOMS: atom_id res chain seq x y z
N MET A 1 -10.69 2.97 2.77
CA MET A 1 -9.48 2.56 3.53
C MET A 1 -9.34 3.22 4.89
N LEU A 2 -9.35 4.55 5.04
CA LEU A 2 -9.19 5.21 6.36
C LEU A 2 -10.29 4.86 7.39
N LYS A 3 -11.46 4.39 6.94
CA LYS A 3 -12.57 3.96 7.81
C LYS A 3 -12.42 2.54 8.38
N LEU A 4 -11.47 1.73 7.90
CA LEU A 4 -11.41 0.30 8.25
C LEU A 4 -10.45 0.00 9.42
N HIS A 5 -9.41 0.80 9.62
CA HIS A 5 -8.43 0.61 10.70
C HIS A 5 -8.02 1.97 11.29
N PRO A 6 -8.73 2.46 12.33
CA PRO A 6 -8.49 3.78 12.91
C PRO A 6 -7.14 3.92 13.63
N SER A 7 -6.46 2.81 13.95
CA SER A 7 -5.16 2.80 14.64
C SER A 7 -3.94 2.66 13.73
N ALA A 8 -4.13 2.60 12.41
CA ALA A 8 -3.00 2.46 11.47
C ALA A 8 -2.23 3.78 11.36
N ASP A 9 -0.90 3.72 11.57
CA ASP A 9 -0.01 4.84 11.23
C ASP A 9 0.20 4.89 9.72
N ILE A 10 -0.22 5.99 9.09
CA ILE A 10 -0.20 6.15 7.64
C ILE A 10 0.69 7.33 7.29
N SER A 11 1.83 7.03 6.66
CA SER A 11 2.77 8.03 6.17
C SER A 11 2.79 8.05 4.64
N ILE A 12 2.44 9.20 4.04
CA ILE A 12 2.52 9.41 2.59
C ILE A 12 3.88 10.02 2.26
N ARG A 13 4.75 9.24 1.62
CA ARG A 13 6.05 9.71 1.14
C ARG A 13 5.98 9.97 -0.36
N ARG A 14 6.16 11.23 -0.78
CA ARG A 14 6.22 11.57 -2.21
C ARG A 14 7.40 10.85 -2.85
N SER A 15 7.13 10.00 -3.84
CA SER A 15 8.13 9.38 -4.69
C SER A 15 8.08 10.03 -6.08
N GLY A 16 9.25 10.28 -6.69
CA GLY A 16 9.35 10.58 -8.11
C GLY A 16 9.26 9.30 -8.95
N GLY A 17 8.74 9.38 -10.18
CA GLY A 17 8.84 8.27 -11.15
C GLY A 17 7.69 7.25 -11.16
N GLY A 18 6.50 7.59 -10.64
CA GLY A 18 5.30 6.75 -10.79
C GLY A 18 5.29 5.46 -9.97
N VAL A 19 6.17 5.37 -8.98
CA VAL A 19 6.30 4.22 -8.08
C VAL A 19 5.27 4.29 -6.95
N PHE A 20 4.50 3.23 -6.78
CA PHE A 20 3.56 3.06 -5.67
C PHE A 20 3.88 1.74 -4.95
N GLU A 21 4.19 1.82 -3.66
CA GLU A 21 4.52 0.67 -2.81
C GLU A 21 3.68 0.69 -1.54
N ILE A 22 3.17 -0.47 -1.13
CA ILE A 22 2.52 -0.66 0.17
C ILE A 22 3.47 -1.48 1.03
N ARG A 23 3.75 -0.99 2.24
CA ARG A 23 4.50 -1.73 3.26
C ARG A 23 3.64 -1.94 4.49
N VAL A 24 3.67 -3.14 5.04
CA VAL A 24 3.00 -3.50 6.30
C VAL A 24 4.07 -4.07 7.23
N ASP A 25 4.17 -3.51 8.43
CA ASP A 25 5.24 -3.82 9.40
C ASP A 25 6.65 -3.77 8.80
N GLY A 26 6.89 -2.78 7.93
CA GLY A 26 8.17 -2.59 7.24
C GLY A 26 8.45 -3.54 6.07
N ARG A 27 7.60 -4.53 5.82
CA ARG A 27 7.73 -5.48 4.70
C ARG A 27 6.97 -5.01 3.47
N LEU A 28 7.54 -5.20 2.28
CA LEU A 28 6.88 -4.86 1.01
C LEU A 28 5.72 -5.82 0.76
N ALA A 29 4.50 -5.29 0.85
CA ALA A 29 3.26 -6.03 0.61
C ALA A 29 2.79 -5.89 -0.85
N PHE A 30 3.03 -4.73 -1.48
CA PHE A 30 2.69 -4.51 -2.90
C PHE A 30 3.65 -3.53 -3.57
N SER A 31 3.94 -3.71 -4.86
CA SER A 31 4.68 -2.75 -5.68
C SER A 31 4.07 -2.63 -7.08
N LYS A 32 3.53 -1.44 -7.40
CA LYS A 32 3.06 -1.09 -8.75
C LYS A 32 4.18 -1.19 -9.78
N LYS A 33 5.43 -0.92 -9.38
CA LYS A 33 6.58 -1.03 -10.28
C LYS A 33 6.80 -2.49 -10.71
N ALA A 34 6.54 -3.45 -9.82
CA ALA A 34 6.64 -4.87 -10.13
C ALA A 34 5.44 -5.39 -10.92
N THR A 35 4.22 -4.92 -10.61
CA THR A 35 2.98 -5.43 -11.22
C THR A 35 2.53 -4.67 -12.47
N GLY A 36 3.09 -3.48 -12.72
CA GLY A 36 2.68 -2.59 -13.82
C GLY A 36 1.32 -1.92 -13.62
N ARG A 37 0.61 -2.17 -12.52
CA ARG A 37 -0.74 -1.64 -12.25
C ARG A 37 -0.93 -1.22 -10.80
N PHE A 38 -2.00 -0.46 -10.56
CA PHE A 38 -2.45 -0.20 -9.20
C PHE A 38 -3.11 -1.45 -8.60
N PRO A 39 -3.04 -1.64 -7.26
CA PRO A 39 -3.73 -2.72 -6.60
C PRO A 39 -5.24 -2.48 -6.59
N SER A 40 -6.01 -3.57 -6.60
CA SER A 40 -7.44 -3.56 -6.33
C SER A 40 -7.73 -3.36 -4.84
N ASN A 41 -8.94 -2.92 -4.49
CA ASN A 41 -9.33 -2.72 -3.10
C ASN A 41 -9.16 -4.00 -2.25
N GLU A 42 -9.49 -5.16 -2.82
CA GLU A 42 -9.35 -6.47 -2.15
C GLU A 42 -7.89 -6.83 -1.85
N GLU A 43 -6.98 -6.59 -2.80
CA GLU A 43 -5.54 -6.81 -2.63
C GLU A 43 -4.99 -5.96 -1.49
N ILE A 44 -5.48 -4.72 -1.36
CA ILE A 44 -5.04 -3.84 -0.28
C ILE A 44 -5.54 -4.33 1.09
N VAL A 45 -6.80 -4.76 1.18
CA VAL A 45 -7.35 -5.29 2.44
C VAL A 45 -6.62 -6.57 2.86
N GLY A 46 -6.31 -7.46 1.91
CA GLY A 46 -5.53 -8.67 2.19
C GLY A 46 -4.10 -8.40 2.66
N CYS A 47 -3.52 -7.25 2.35
CA CYS A 47 -2.19 -6.88 2.86
C CYS A 47 -2.19 -6.49 4.34
N LEU A 48 -3.34 -6.15 4.92
CA LEU A 48 -3.47 -5.58 6.28
C LEU A 48 -3.77 -6.63 7.37
N SER A 49 -3.76 -7.92 7.03
CA SER A 49 -4.08 -9.03 7.95
C SER A 49 -2.89 -9.45 8.80
#